data_AF-A0A6A5AEV7-F1
#
_entry.id   AF-A0A6A5AEV7-F1
#
_cell.length_a   1.000
_cell.length_b   1.000
_cell.length_c   1.000
_cell.angle_alpha   90.00
_cell.angle_beta   90.00
_cell.angle_gamma   90.00
#
_symmetry.space_group_name_H-M   'P 1'
#
loop_
_entity.id
_entity.type
_entity.pdbx_description
1 polymer ?
#
loop_
_entity_poly.entity_id
_entity_poly.type
_entity_poly.pdbx_seq_one_letter_code
_entity_poly.pdbx_strand_id
1 'polypeptide(L)'
;MSSVPTIVLDATQDVRFVHNPLVVDGIIHFYVGIPLVASDGAVVGSFSVADHVARKELTGDQLYFLQNLANLALKGIEANTAKYTTSQRNPLAASDLSVVTNGTATYSQSLDEDLDLKKAANTMQELLNKAYATQVKVTLASTSAPSKK
;
A
#
# COMPACT_ATOMS: atom_id res chain seq x y z
N MET A 1 11.64 13.06 11.35
CA MET A 1 10.38 12.28 11.35
C MET A 1 10.21 11.66 12.72
N SER A 2 9.02 11.74 13.33
CA SER A 2 8.76 11.11 14.63
C SER A 2 8.61 9.60 14.48
N SER A 3 9.16 8.82 15.42
CA SER A 3 8.98 7.37 15.50
C SER A 3 7.71 6.98 16.28
N VAL A 4 6.92 7.97 16.71
CA VAL A 4 5.69 7.75 17.49
C VAL A 4 4.46 7.82 16.58
N PRO A 5 3.49 6.90 16.74
CA PRO A 5 2.19 6.99 16.08
C PRO A 5 1.49 8.33 16.31
N THR A 6 0.93 8.90 15.25
CA THR A 6 0.06 10.08 15.34
C THR A 6 -1.38 9.61 15.32
N ILE A 7 -2.11 9.86 16.41
CA ILE A 7 -3.53 9.50 16.54
C ILE A 7 -4.33 10.80 16.66
N VAL A 8 -5.34 10.95 15.81
CA VAL A 8 -6.25 12.09 15.74
C VAL A 8 -7.66 11.54 15.63
N LEU A 9 -8.37 11.55 16.76
CA LEU A 9 -9.73 11.02 16.86
C LEU A 9 -10.76 11.94 16.15
N ASP A 10 -10.55 13.25 16.28
CA ASP A 10 -11.30 14.29 15.58
C ASP A 10 -10.34 15.39 15.09
N ALA A 11 -10.13 15.46 13.78
CA ALA A 11 -9.23 16.41 13.16
C ALA A 11 -9.76 17.85 13.19
N THR A 12 -11.08 18.05 13.35
CA THR A 12 -11.70 19.37 13.48
C THR A 12 -11.41 20.01 14.83
N GLN A 13 -11.11 19.19 15.85
CA GLN A 13 -10.80 19.64 17.21
C GLN A 13 -9.29 19.61 17.50
N ASP A 14 -8.50 18.98 16.64
CA ASP A 14 -7.05 18.90 16.81
C ASP A 14 -6.36 20.15 16.24
N VAL A 15 -5.73 20.94 17.12
CA VAL A 15 -5.03 22.20 16.76
C VAL A 15 -3.98 22.01 15.67
N ARG A 16 -3.41 20.81 15.52
CA ARG A 16 -2.39 20.50 14.51
C ARG A 16 -3.01 20.32 13.12
N PHE A 17 -4.30 20.00 13.04
CA PHE A 17 -5.00 19.63 11.80
C PHE A 17 -6.19 20.53 11.46
N VAL A 18 -6.73 21.30 12.40
CA VAL A 18 -7.93 22.14 12.23
C VAL A 18 -7.85 23.14 11.07
N HIS A 19 -6.65 23.62 10.73
CA HIS A 19 -6.42 24.56 9.63
C HIS A 19 -6.03 23.87 8.31
N ASN A 20 -6.01 22.53 8.27
CA ASN A 20 -5.68 21.80 7.05
C ASN A 20 -6.89 21.88 6.08
N PRO A 21 -6.70 22.28 4.81
CA PRO A 21 -7.78 22.32 3.83
C PRO A 21 -8.59 21.02 3.75
N LEU A 22 -7.93 19.86 3.88
CA LEU A 22 -8.62 18.56 3.85
C LEU A 22 -9.57 18.34 5.04
N VAL A 23 -9.32 19.01 6.16
CA VAL A 23 -10.19 18.98 7.34
C VAL A 23 -11.28 20.05 7.21
N VAL A 24 -10.91 21.25 6.76
CA VAL A 24 -11.84 22.37 6.55
C VAL A 24 -12.90 22.03 5.50
N ASP A 25 -12.51 21.34 4.44
CA ASP A 25 -13.40 20.89 3.36
C ASP A 25 -14.22 19.64 3.76
N GLY A 26 -14.06 19.13 4.99
CA GLY A 26 -14.81 18.00 5.52
C GLY A 26 -14.43 16.63 4.96
N ILE A 27 -13.24 16.52 4.34
CA ILE A 27 -12.76 15.28 3.70
C ILE A 27 -12.16 14.33 4.74
N ILE A 28 -11.47 14.88 5.74
CA ILE A 28 -10.78 14.11 6.78
C ILE A 28 -11.21 14.61 8.15
N HIS A 29 -11.83 13.73 8.94
CA HIS A 29 -12.19 13.98 10.34
C HIS A 29 -11.51 13.02 11.30
N PHE A 30 -11.03 11.88 10.85
CA PHE A 30 -10.25 10.94 11.65
C PHE A 30 -8.95 10.59 10.94
N TYR A 31 -7.86 10.50 11.68
CA TYR A 31 -6.54 10.17 11.13
C TYR A 31 -5.69 9.38 12.12
N VAL A 32 -5.08 8.30 11.63
CA VAL A 32 -4.02 7.57 12.32
C VAL A 32 -2.85 7.40 11.38
N GLY A 33 -1.67 7.84 11.77
CA GLY A 33 -0.42 7.62 11.06
C GLY A 33 0.53 6.78 11.89
N ILE A 34 0.89 5.60 11.38
CA ILE A 34 1.89 4.71 11.99
C ILE A 34 3.20 4.88 11.21
N PRO A 35 4.29 5.35 11.82
CA PRO A 35 5.56 5.50 11.12
C PRO A 35 6.11 4.14 10.67
N LEU A 36 6.63 4.09 9.45
CA LEU A 36 7.35 2.96 8.90
C LEU A 36 8.84 3.16 9.21
N VAL A 37 9.34 2.45 10.22
CA VAL A 37 10.73 2.57 10.69
C VAL A 37 11.49 1.33 10.23
N ALA A 38 12.44 1.52 9.31
CA ALA A 38 13.31 0.46 8.80
C ALA A 38 14.24 -0.09 9.87
N SER A 39 14.84 -1.25 9.58
CA SER A 39 15.73 -1.97 10.51
C SER A 39 16.96 -1.17 10.95
N ASP A 40 17.37 -0.17 10.17
CA ASP A 40 18.47 0.77 10.46
C ASP A 40 18.04 1.99 11.30
N GLY A 41 16.75 2.06 11.67
CA GLY A 41 16.16 3.17 12.42
C GLY A 41 15.71 4.34 11.55
N ALA A 42 15.86 4.27 10.22
CA ALA A 42 15.38 5.31 9.33
C ALA A 42 13.86 5.26 9.18
N VAL A 43 13.20 6.43 9.27
CA VAL A 43 11.77 6.53 8.96
C VAL A 43 11.60 6.65 7.45
N VAL A 44 11.16 5.57 6.81
CA VAL A 44 10.99 5.50 5.35
C VAL A 44 9.64 6.03 4.89
N GLY A 45 8.66 6.14 5.79
CA GLY A 45 7.32 6.65 5.47
C GLY A 45 6.33 6.51 6.63
N SER A 46 5.05 6.48 6.32
CA SER A 46 3.95 6.25 7.27
C SER A 46 2.87 5.38 6.63
N PHE A 47 2.34 4.43 7.38
CA PHE A 47 1.10 3.74 7.08
C PHE A 47 -0.04 4.50 7.73
N SER A 48 -0.92 5.09 6.92
CA SER A 48 -1.94 6.00 7.42
C SER A 48 -3.35 5.53 7.07
N VAL A 49 -4.27 5.71 8.02
CA VAL A 49 -5.71 5.50 7.86
C VAL A 49 -6.39 6.83 8.10
N ALA A 50 -7.24 7.24 7.17
CA ALA A 50 -8.05 8.44 7.27
C ALA A 50 -9.52 8.09 7.04
N ASP A 51 -10.41 8.81 7.70
CA ASP A 51 -11.86 8.64 7.57
C ASP A 51 -12.55 10.02 7.62
N HIS A 52 -13.72 10.11 6.97
CA HIS A 52 -14.55 11.31 6.90
C HIS A 52 -15.48 11.42 8.12
N VAL A 53 -15.49 10.41 8.99
CA VAL A 53 -16.25 10.41 10.25
C VAL A 53 -15.27 10.37 11.42
N ALA A 54 -15.41 11.34 12.34
CA ALA A 54 -14.65 11.35 13.58
C ALA A 54 -14.95 10.09 14.42
N ARG A 55 -13.95 9.59 15.14
CA ARG A 55 -14.10 8.40 15.99
C ARG A 55 -14.01 8.77 17.45
N LYS A 56 -14.86 8.17 18.28
CA LYS A 56 -14.85 8.42 19.74
C LYS A 56 -13.62 7.82 20.41
N GLU A 57 -13.16 6.68 19.91
CA GLU A 57 -12.03 5.95 20.47
C GLU A 57 -11.32 5.12 19.40
N LEU A 58 -10.07 4.78 19.69
CA LEU A 58 -9.28 3.79 18.98
C LEU A 58 -8.81 2.77 20.02
N THR A 59 -9.27 1.52 19.90
CA THR A 59 -8.92 0.50 20.89
C THR A 59 -7.45 0.08 20.75
N GLY A 60 -6.87 -0.45 21.85
CA GLY A 60 -5.51 -0.98 21.83
C GLY A 60 -5.32 -2.08 20.78
N ASP A 61 -6.31 -2.95 20.62
CA ASP A 61 -6.30 -4.02 19.60
C ASP A 61 -6.31 -3.47 18.17
N GLN A 62 -7.09 -2.41 17.91
CA GLN A 62 -7.10 -1.75 16.60
C GLN A 62 -5.75 -1.10 16.30
N LEU A 63 -5.14 -0.43 17.27
CA LEU A 63 -3.83 0.16 17.12
C LEU A 63 -2.76 -0.92 16.88
N TYR A 64 -2.80 -2.02 17.63
CA TYR A 64 -1.89 -3.16 17.45
C TYR A 64 -2.04 -3.79 16.06
N PHE A 65 -3.28 -3.94 15.58
CA PHE A 65 -3.55 -4.42 14.23
C PHE A 65 -2.95 -3.50 13.15
N LEU A 66 -3.13 -2.18 13.28
CA LEU A 66 -2.55 -1.20 12.35
C LEU A 66 -1.01 -1.22 12.36
N GLN A 67 -0.39 -1.38 13.53
CA GLN A 67 1.06 -1.55 13.65
C GLN A 67 1.55 -2.82 12.95
N ASN A 68 0.82 -3.93 13.06
CA ASN A 68 1.17 -5.16 12.35
C ASN A 68 1.06 -5.00 10.83
N LEU A 69 0.05 -4.28 10.33
CA LEU A 69 -0.07 -3.96 8.92
C LEU A 69 1.07 -3.06 8.44
N ALA A 70 1.43 -2.05 9.22
CA ALA A 70 2.55 -1.17 8.93
C ALA A 70 3.87 -1.98 8.81
N ASN A 71 4.12 -2.88 9.76
CA ASN A 71 5.28 -3.78 9.73
C ASN A 71 5.28 -4.72 8.52
N LEU A 72 4.12 -5.24 8.13
CA LEU A 72 3.99 -6.09 6.94
C LEU A 72 4.29 -5.30 5.67
N ALA A 73 3.76 -4.07 5.56
CA ALA A 73 4.03 -3.18 4.43
C ALA A 73 5.53 -2.85 4.32
N LEU A 74 6.18 -2.55 5.45
CA LEU A 74 7.62 -2.29 5.51
C LEU A 74 8.44 -3.48 4.99
N LYS A 75 8.14 -4.70 5.44
CA LYS A 75 8.81 -5.92 4.94
C LYS A 75 8.69 -6.07 3.42
N GLY A 76 7.53 -5.75 2.85
CA GLY A 76 7.31 -5.75 1.40
C GLY A 76 8.15 -4.69 0.68
N ILE A 77 8.24 -3.48 1.25
CA ILE A 77 9.06 -2.39 0.74
C ILE A 77 10.54 -2.77 0.76
N GLU A 78 11.06 -3.25 1.89
CA GLU A 78 12.47 -3.68 2.03
C GLU A 78 12.82 -4.81 1.05
N ALA A 79 11.94 -5.80 0.91
CA ALA A 79 12.14 -6.91 -0.02
C ALA A 79 12.20 -6.44 -1.49
N ASN A 80 11.38 -5.45 -1.87
CA ASN A 80 11.41 -4.89 -3.22
C ASN A 80 12.66 -4.03 -3.43
N THR A 81 13.05 -3.19 -2.46
CA THR A 81 14.28 -2.38 -2.55
C THR A 81 15.54 -3.25 -2.70
N ALA A 82 15.61 -4.40 -2.01
CA ALA A 82 16.70 -5.35 -2.17
C ALA A 82 16.81 -5.94 -3.59
N LYS A 83 15.66 -6.22 -4.24
CA LYS A 83 15.62 -6.69 -5.63
C LYS A 83 16.13 -5.62 -6.60
N TYR A 84 15.66 -4.39 -6.47
CA TYR A 84 16.12 -3.28 -7.33
C TYR A 84 17.61 -2.96 -7.15
N THR A 85 18.15 -3.09 -5.93
CA THR A 85 19.57 -2.85 -5.67
C THR A 85 20.45 -3.95 -6.28
N THR A 86 19.96 -5.19 -6.32
CA THR A 86 20.68 -6.33 -6.92
C THR A 86 20.63 -6.30 -8.44
N SER A 87 19.49 -5.93 -9.04
CA SER A 87 19.34 -5.81 -10.50
C SER A 87 20.12 -4.64 -11.12
N GLN A 88 20.54 -3.64 -10.33
CA GLN A 88 21.38 -2.53 -10.79
C GLN A 88 22.89 -2.73 -10.55
N ARG A 89 23.31 -3.80 -9.86
CA ARG A 89 24.73 -4.17 -9.84
C ARG A 89 25.07 -4.81 -11.19
N ASN A 90 25.59 -3.96 -12.08
CA ASN A 90 26.25 -4.34 -13.33
C ASN A 90 27.09 -5.63 -13.15
N PRO A 91 26.83 -6.74 -13.87
CA PRO A 91 27.55 -8.00 -13.71
C PRO A 91 29.04 -7.97 -14.12
N LEU A 92 29.61 -6.80 -14.44
CA LEU A 92 31.00 -6.66 -14.90
C LEU A 92 32.05 -6.49 -13.77
N ALA A 93 31.69 -6.65 -12.49
CA ALA A 93 32.62 -6.50 -11.36
C ALA A 93 32.70 -7.70 -10.42
N ALA A 94 32.25 -8.89 -10.85
CA ALA A 94 32.33 -10.11 -10.06
C ALA A 94 33.16 -11.20 -10.77
N SER A 95 34.42 -10.87 -11.07
CA SER A 95 35.45 -11.85 -11.41
C SER A 95 36.64 -11.70 -10.46
N ASP A 96 36.39 -11.78 -9.17
CA ASP A 96 37.33 -12.36 -8.19
C ASP A 96 36.71 -12.28 -6.79
N LEU A 97 36.23 -13.41 -6.28
CA LEU A 97 36.78 -14.06 -5.09
C LEU A 97 35.86 -15.24 -4.70
N SER A 98 36.45 -16.43 -4.76
CA SER A 98 35.87 -17.70 -4.35
C SER A 98 35.77 -17.79 -2.82
N VAL A 99 34.56 -18.01 -2.30
CA VAL A 99 34.39 -18.62 -0.97
C VAL A 99 33.33 -19.71 -1.06
N VAL A 100 33.83 -20.94 -1.04
CA VAL A 100 33.08 -22.17 -0.82
C VAL A 100 32.59 -22.19 0.63
N THR A 101 31.28 -22.31 0.86
CA THR A 101 30.76 -22.90 2.11
C THR A 101 29.35 -23.49 1.93
N ASN A 102 29.32 -24.81 1.80
CA ASN A 102 28.34 -25.81 2.22
C ASN A 102 26.87 -25.41 2.51
N GLY A 103 26.01 -25.76 1.55
CA GLY A 103 24.70 -26.42 1.65
C GLY A 103 23.81 -26.23 2.89
N THR A 104 22.62 -25.66 2.65
CA THR A 104 21.32 -26.30 2.95
C THR A 104 20.20 -25.64 2.12
N ALA A 105 19.42 -26.49 1.43
CA ALA A 105 18.17 -26.28 0.68
C ALA A 105 17.82 -24.84 0.22
N THR A 106 18.29 -24.45 -0.96
CA THR A 106 17.80 -23.28 -1.70
C THR A 106 16.77 -23.75 -2.72
N TYR A 107 15.53 -23.26 -2.63
CA TYR A 107 14.55 -23.38 -3.70
C TYR A 107 15.07 -22.62 -4.93
N SER A 108 15.71 -23.33 -5.84
CA SER A 108 16.03 -22.86 -7.18
C SER A 108 14.77 -22.91 -8.03
N GLN A 109 13.98 -21.84 -8.00
CA GLN A 109 13.09 -21.55 -9.11
C GLN A 109 13.79 -20.50 -9.97
N SER A 110 14.58 -20.97 -10.94
CA SER A 110 14.99 -20.16 -12.07
C SER A 110 13.72 -19.79 -12.82
N LEU A 111 13.23 -18.56 -12.62
CA LEU A 111 12.31 -17.94 -13.56
C LEU A 111 13.15 -17.40 -14.70
N ASP A 112 13.63 -18.33 -15.53
CA ASP A 112 13.81 -18.05 -16.95
C ASP A 112 12.42 -17.77 -17.50
N GLU A 113 12.03 -16.51 -17.53
CA GLU A 113 11.14 -16.02 -18.55
C GLU A 113 11.49 -14.55 -18.72
N ASP A 114 12.38 -14.31 -19.68
CA ASP A 114 12.52 -13.03 -20.38
C ASP A 114 11.12 -12.42 -20.46
N LEU A 115 10.90 -11.35 -19.69
CA LEU A 115 9.61 -10.68 -19.64
C LEU A 115 9.48 -9.94 -20.97
N ASP A 116 9.09 -10.67 -22.03
CA ASP A 116 8.89 -10.13 -23.36
C ASP A 116 7.85 -9.02 -23.21
N LEU A 117 8.33 -7.78 -23.25
CA LEU A 117 7.56 -6.56 -22.99
C LEU A 117 6.31 -6.51 -23.88
N LYS A 118 6.35 -7.16 -25.05
CA LYS A 118 5.20 -7.31 -25.95
C LYS A 118 4.15 -8.26 -25.41
N LYS A 119 4.55 -9.39 -24.81
CA LYS A 119 3.64 -10.35 -24.17
C LYS A 119 2.98 -9.72 -22.94
N ALA A 120 3.75 -9.01 -22.11
CA ALA A 120 3.22 -8.28 -20.95
C ALA A 120 2.23 -7.17 -21.34
N ALA A 121 2.54 -6.39 -22.38
CA ALA A 121 1.62 -5.37 -22.90
C ALA A 121 0.31 -5.98 -23.44
N ASN A 122 0.39 -7.10 -24.15
CA ASN A 122 -0.78 -7.81 -24.66
C ASN A 122 -1.66 -8.35 -23.52
N THR A 123 -1.05 -8.91 -22.47
CA THR A 123 -1.80 -9.39 -21.30
C THR A 123 -2.51 -8.25 -20.57
N MET A 124 -1.86 -7.10 -20.42
CA MET A 124 -2.47 -5.91 -19.82
C MET A 124 -3.66 -5.40 -20.64
N GLN A 125 -3.53 -5.37 -21.97
CA GLN A 125 -4.61 -4.98 -22.88
C GLN A 125 -5.80 -5.96 -22.80
N GLU A 126 -5.53 -7.27 -22.67
CA GLU A 126 -6.57 -8.30 -22.56
C GLU A 126 -7.33 -8.21 -21.23
N LEU A 127 -6.63 -7.92 -20.12
CA LEU A 127 -7.24 -7.69 -18.81
C LEU A 127 -8.14 -6.46 -18.82
N LEU A 128 -7.70 -5.36 -19.44
CA LEU A 128 -8.51 -4.16 -19.60
C LEU A 128 -9.78 -4.44 -20.43
N ASN A 129 -9.66 -5.14 -21.56
CA ASN A 129 -10.83 -5.48 -22.39
C ASN A 129 -11.85 -6.36 -21.66
N LYS A 130 -11.41 -7.33 -20.85
CA LYS A 130 -12.31 -8.16 -20.01
C LYS A 130 -12.98 -7.34 -18.91
N ALA A 131 -12.26 -6.42 -18.27
CA ALA A 131 -12.82 -5.52 -17.27
C ALA A 131 -13.89 -4.58 -17.88
N TYR A 132 -13.63 -4.02 -19.06
CA TYR A 132 -14.60 -3.18 -19.77
C TYR A 132 -15.83 -3.97 -20.27
N ALA A 133 -15.66 -5.23 -20.68
CA ALA A 133 -16.79 -6.09 -21.06
C ALA A 133 -17.70 -6.47 -19.88
N THR A 134 -17.20 -6.39 -18.64
CA THR A 134 -17.95 -6.80 -17.44
C THR A 134 -18.76 -5.65 -16.81
N GLN A 135 -18.54 -4.39 -17.22
CA GLN A 135 -19.35 -3.23 -16.79
C GLN A 135 -20.58 -2.96 -17.69
N VAL A 136 -21.31 -4.01 -18.08
CA VAL A 136 -22.60 -3.83 -18.75
C VAL A 136 -23.73 -4.42 -17.90
N LYS A 137 -24.46 -3.49 -17.28
CA LYS A 137 -25.92 -3.49 -17.01
C LYS A 137 -26.45 -4.14 -15.72
N VAL A 138 -26.67 -3.32 -14.68
CA VAL A 138 -27.87 -3.42 -13.81
C VAL A 138 -28.34 -2.02 -13.38
N THR A 139 -29.29 -1.45 -14.11
CA THR A 139 -30.28 -0.54 -13.50
C THR A 139 -31.64 -1.20 -13.69
N LEU A 140 -32.13 -1.82 -12.62
CA LEU A 140 -33.54 -2.16 -12.48
C LEU A 140 -34.30 -0.86 -12.24
N ALA A 141 -34.97 -0.34 -13.27
CA ALA A 141 -36.02 0.64 -13.07
C ALA A 141 -37.32 -0.13 -12.78
N SER A 142 -37.65 -0.31 -11.50
CA SER A 142 -39.03 -0.57 -11.10
C SER A 142 -39.53 0.55 -10.17
N THR A 143 -40.57 1.23 -10.66
CA THR A 143 -41.63 1.90 -9.89
C THR A 143 -41.41 3.36 -9.47
N SER A 144 -42.02 4.28 -10.23
CA SER A 144 -42.83 5.34 -9.62
C SER A 144 -44.10 5.58 -10.44
N ALA A 145 -45.25 5.17 -9.91
CA ALA A 145 -46.50 5.90 -10.10
C ALA A 145 -46.49 7.06 -9.08
N PRO A 146 -47.11 8.24 -9.35
CA PRO A 146 -48.51 8.41 -8.93
C PRO A 146 -49.39 9.41 -9.73
N SER A 147 -50.71 9.15 -9.68
CA SER A 147 -51.86 10.08 -9.46
C SER A 147 -52.39 11.07 -10.54
N LYS A 148 -53.67 10.85 -10.87
CA LYS A 148 -54.81 11.75 -11.23
C LYS A 148 -54.55 13.03 -12.06
N LYS A 149 -55.19 13.08 -13.24
CA LYS A 149 -56.38 13.90 -13.51
C LYS A 149 -57.18 13.32 -14.67
#